data_AF-A0A849U0X7-F1
#
_entry.id   AF-A0A849U0X7-F1
#
_cell.length_a   1.000
_cell.length_b   1.000
_cell.length_c   1.000
_cell.angle_alpha   90.00
_cell.angle_beta   90.00
_cell.angle_gamma   90.00
#
_symmetry.space_group_name_H-M   'P 1'
#
loop_
_entity.id
_entity.type
_entity.pdbx_description
1 polymer ?
#
loop_
_entity_poly.entity_id
_entity_poly.type
_entity_poly.pdbx_seq_one_letter_code
_entity_poly.pdbx_strand_id
1 'polypeptide(L)'
;LHWQISQGQTWRLRAFFVEPVVRSEVQLDEQTSKSLFWGSYFESRHVPWFQVDAYYLGLNDRRVPNVSSHRTYSTFGGRLSKDPKPGELDYEIESAWQIGTRGDTDHFAHFQHLDLGYTFNFPWAPRLLFHYDYASGDRQPGDSQDEGFDTLFGARRWELMPTGTFGPFFRTNLNSPGWRLIVNPAPGWIVQVKHRVWYLAQSQDVFGNSGLQDATGQAGNSLGHDVELRAQWALSANMDFDIGYVHWFKGSYFDRLPSSAGLSLGGNKDTDYFYLQMRVRV
;
A
#
# COMPACT_ATOMS: atom_id res chain seq x y z
N LEU A 1 -10.32 6.86 -22.04
CA LEU A 1 -10.06 8.28 -22.35
C LEU A 1 -9.02 8.82 -21.37
N HIS A 2 -7.99 9.53 -21.83
CA HIS A 2 -6.97 10.13 -20.97
C HIS A 2 -6.59 11.52 -21.52
N TRP A 3 -6.63 12.53 -20.67
CA TRP A 3 -6.32 13.92 -20.99
C TRP A 3 -5.21 14.41 -20.07
N GLN A 4 -4.32 15.23 -20.61
CA GLN A 4 -3.23 15.84 -19.86
C GLN A 4 -2.99 17.27 -20.33
N ILE A 5 -2.84 18.18 -19.39
CA ILE A 5 -2.40 19.56 -19.60
C ILE A 5 -1.28 19.84 -18.59
N SER A 6 -0.20 20.48 -19.02
CA SER A 6 0.96 20.74 -18.17
C SER A 6 1.75 21.94 -18.64
N GLN A 7 2.47 22.58 -17.71
CA GLN A 7 3.47 23.58 -18.02
C GLN A 7 4.86 23.07 -17.59
N GLY A 8 5.61 22.51 -18.53
CA GLY A 8 6.94 21.97 -18.28
C GLY A 8 6.95 20.95 -17.13
N GLN A 9 7.84 21.16 -16.16
CA GLN A 9 7.90 20.39 -14.90
C GLN A 9 7.26 21.12 -13.71
N THR A 10 6.59 22.25 -13.94
CA THR A 10 6.08 23.12 -12.86
C THR A 10 4.74 22.62 -12.33
N TRP A 11 3.81 22.30 -13.22
CA TRP A 11 2.53 21.71 -12.84
C TRP A 11 1.96 20.84 -13.96
N ARG A 12 1.14 19.87 -13.57
CA ARG A 12 0.46 18.96 -14.48
C ARG A 12 -0.92 18.60 -13.93
N LEU A 13 -1.91 18.63 -14.81
CA LEU A 13 -3.25 18.12 -14.56
C LEU A 13 -3.52 16.96 -15.52
N ARG A 14 -3.96 15.84 -14.96
CA ARG A 14 -4.38 14.64 -15.70
C ARG A 14 -5.83 14.34 -15.37
N ALA A 15 -6.58 13.87 -16.35
CA ALA A 15 -7.91 13.32 -16.15
C ALA A 15 -8.06 12.04 -16.96
N PHE A 16 -8.76 11.06 -16.42
CA PHE A 16 -8.97 9.79 -17.10
C PHE A 16 -10.37 9.24 -16.85
N PHE A 17 -10.79 8.40 -17.77
CA PHE A 17 -11.98 7.57 -17.67
C PHE A 17 -11.68 6.24 -18.36
N VAL A 18 -11.78 5.14 -17.61
CA VAL A 18 -11.42 3.80 -18.07
C VAL A 18 -12.44 2.79 -17.56
N GLU A 19 -12.49 1.66 -18.25
CA GLU A 19 -13.19 0.47 -17.78
C GLU A 19 -12.15 -0.63 -17.50
N PRO A 20 -11.82 -0.91 -16.24
CA PRO A 20 -10.86 -1.96 -15.91
C PRO A 20 -11.41 -3.35 -16.26
N VAL A 21 -10.68 -4.08 -17.10
CA VAL A 21 -10.97 -5.48 -17.45
C VAL A 21 -10.22 -6.44 -16.54
N VAL A 22 -10.85 -7.58 -16.23
CA VAL A 22 -10.16 -8.68 -15.55
C VAL A 22 -9.39 -9.44 -16.61
N ARG A 23 -8.08 -9.58 -16.42
CA ARG A 23 -7.24 -10.32 -17.36
C ARG A 23 -7.62 -11.80 -17.35
N SER A 24 -7.94 -12.33 -18.52
CA SER A 24 -8.10 -13.76 -18.74
C SER A 24 -6.80 -14.33 -19.30
N GLU A 25 -6.30 -15.40 -18.69
CA GLU A 25 -5.07 -16.06 -19.17
C GLU A 25 -5.31 -16.92 -20.42
N VAL A 26 -6.58 -17.24 -20.72
CA VAL A 26 -6.96 -18.22 -21.74
C VAL A 26 -7.91 -17.68 -22.81
N GLN A 27 -8.47 -16.48 -22.62
CA GLN A 27 -9.40 -15.84 -23.56
C GLN A 27 -9.05 -14.37 -23.69
N LEU A 28 -9.56 -13.72 -24.74
CA LEU A 28 -9.46 -12.27 -24.86
C LEU A 28 -10.25 -11.59 -23.73
N ASP A 29 -9.68 -10.52 -23.19
CA ASP A 29 -10.33 -9.73 -22.15
C ASP A 29 -11.62 -9.09 -22.71
N GLU A 30 -12.75 -9.34 -22.05
CA GLU A 30 -14.04 -8.78 -22.45
C GLU A 30 -14.41 -7.55 -21.61
N GLN A 31 -14.97 -6.56 -22.30
CA GLN A 31 -15.61 -5.40 -21.68
C GLN A 31 -16.94 -5.83 -21.08
N THR A 32 -17.20 -5.48 -19.81
CA THR A 32 -18.40 -5.97 -19.10
C THR A 32 -19.41 -4.86 -18.80
N SER A 33 -19.06 -3.61 -19.05
CA SER A 33 -19.79 -2.37 -18.69
C SER A 33 -20.17 -2.31 -17.21
N LYS A 34 -19.47 -3.07 -16.36
CA LYS A 34 -19.79 -3.27 -14.95
C LYS A 34 -18.76 -2.68 -14.00
N SER A 35 -17.66 -2.11 -14.50
CA SER A 35 -16.63 -1.49 -13.66
C SER A 35 -16.09 -0.22 -14.31
N LEU A 36 -16.56 0.93 -13.86
CA LEU A 36 -16.07 2.23 -14.33
C LEU A 36 -15.11 2.81 -13.30
N PHE A 37 -13.99 3.34 -13.79
CA PHE A 37 -13.01 4.04 -12.98
C PHE A 37 -12.59 5.33 -13.67
N TRP A 38 -12.67 6.44 -12.94
CA TRP A 38 -12.36 7.75 -13.48
C TRP A 38 -11.70 8.62 -12.43
N GLY A 39 -11.10 9.72 -12.85
CA GLY A 39 -10.49 10.61 -11.90
C GLY A 39 -9.73 11.74 -12.53
N SER A 40 -9.22 12.59 -11.65
CA SER A 40 -8.33 13.68 -11.98
C SER A 40 -7.19 13.74 -10.97
N TYR A 41 -6.00 14.09 -11.46
CA TYR A 41 -4.78 14.15 -10.67
C TYR A 41 -4.03 15.43 -11.02
N PHE A 42 -3.79 16.27 -10.02
CA PHE A 42 -3.04 17.50 -10.11
C PHE A 42 -1.70 17.35 -9.41
N GLU A 43 -0.65 17.89 -10.01
CA GLU A 43 0.72 17.92 -9.50
C GLU A 43 1.27 19.33 -9.62
N SER A 44 2.00 19.79 -8.59
CA SER A 44 2.63 21.10 -8.57
C SER A 44 3.97 21.07 -7.84
N ARG A 45 4.98 21.66 -8.48
CA ARG A 45 6.35 21.86 -7.97
C ARG A 45 6.74 23.33 -7.88
N HIS A 46 5.75 24.23 -7.81
CA HIS A 46 6.00 25.68 -7.74
C HIS A 46 6.86 26.10 -6.54
N VAL A 47 6.83 25.32 -5.46
CA VAL A 47 7.52 25.62 -4.22
C VAL A 47 8.76 24.71 -4.10
N PRO A 48 9.99 25.24 -3.99
CA PRO A 48 11.20 24.42 -4.01
C PRO A 48 11.36 23.41 -2.86
N TRP A 49 10.63 23.61 -1.76
CA TRP A 49 10.72 22.79 -0.56
C TRP A 49 9.60 21.74 -0.43
N PHE A 50 8.62 21.71 -1.35
CA PHE A 50 7.66 20.61 -1.43
C PHE A 50 6.99 20.50 -2.81
N GLN A 51 6.68 19.27 -3.21
CA GLN A 51 5.72 18.95 -4.25
C GLN A 51 4.34 18.72 -3.62
N VAL A 52 3.29 19.24 -4.24
CA VAL A 52 1.90 18.96 -3.88
C VAL A 52 1.23 18.20 -5.00
N ASP A 53 0.59 17.10 -4.62
CA ASP A 53 -0.34 16.39 -5.47
C ASP A 53 -1.74 16.42 -4.83
N ALA A 54 -2.77 16.54 -5.65
CA ALA A 54 -4.16 16.44 -5.23
C ALA A 54 -4.93 15.60 -6.23
N TYR A 55 -5.80 14.72 -5.75
CA TYR A 55 -6.51 13.80 -6.61
C TYR A 55 -7.94 13.53 -6.18
N TYR A 56 -8.74 13.21 -7.20
CA TYR A 56 -10.07 12.67 -7.07
C TYR A 56 -10.16 11.40 -7.93
N LEU A 57 -10.65 10.31 -7.34
CA LEU A 57 -10.85 9.03 -8.00
C LEU A 57 -12.27 8.54 -7.74
N GLY A 58 -13.05 8.33 -8.79
CA GLY A 58 -14.37 7.73 -8.74
C GLY A 58 -14.35 6.28 -9.21
N LEU A 59 -15.01 5.40 -8.48
CA LEU A 59 -15.17 3.99 -8.79
C LEU A 59 -16.66 3.62 -8.77
N ASN A 60 -17.12 2.90 -9.77
CA ASN A 60 -18.39 2.18 -9.74
C ASN A 60 -18.14 0.75 -10.25
N ASP A 61 -18.05 -0.21 -9.32
CA ASP A 61 -17.74 -1.61 -9.59
C ASP A 61 -18.90 -2.52 -9.16
N ARG A 62 -19.54 -3.13 -10.15
CA ARG A 62 -20.68 -4.05 -10.06
C ARG A 62 -20.38 -5.39 -10.75
N ARG A 63 -19.09 -5.72 -10.91
CA ARG A 63 -18.68 -6.96 -11.61
C ARG A 63 -19.06 -8.21 -10.84
N VAL A 64 -19.04 -8.15 -9.51
CA VAL A 64 -19.39 -9.28 -8.65
C VAL A 64 -20.91 -9.49 -8.67
N PRO A 65 -21.42 -10.73 -8.81
CA PRO A 65 -22.86 -11.00 -8.80
C PRO A 65 -23.54 -10.59 -7.49
N ASN A 66 -22.81 -10.68 -6.37
CA ASN A 66 -23.30 -10.30 -5.05
C ASN A 66 -23.44 -8.77 -4.94
N VAL A 67 -24.67 -8.30 -4.81
CA VAL A 67 -25.01 -6.87 -4.70
C VAL A 67 -24.38 -6.23 -3.47
N SER A 68 -24.28 -6.96 -2.34
CA SER A 68 -23.64 -6.42 -1.13
C SER A 68 -22.14 -6.16 -1.29
N SER A 69 -21.53 -6.63 -2.38
CA SER A 69 -20.13 -6.38 -2.74
C SER A 69 -19.95 -5.34 -3.84
N HIS A 70 -21.03 -4.72 -4.34
CA HIS A 70 -20.93 -3.62 -5.30
C HIS A 70 -20.32 -2.40 -4.62
N ARG A 71 -19.38 -1.72 -5.29
CA ARG A 71 -18.63 -0.60 -4.72
C ARG A 71 -18.89 0.65 -5.53
N THR A 72 -19.41 1.70 -4.91
CA THR A 72 -19.55 3.02 -5.52
C THR A 72 -18.84 4.03 -4.65
N TYR A 73 -17.61 4.40 -5.00
CA TYR A 73 -16.75 5.21 -4.16
C TYR A 73 -16.29 6.50 -4.85
N SER A 74 -16.16 7.55 -4.06
CA SER A 74 -15.49 8.80 -4.37
C SER A 74 -14.33 8.95 -3.39
N THR A 75 -13.11 8.86 -3.90
CA THR A 75 -11.87 9.00 -3.13
C THR A 75 -11.26 10.36 -3.40
N PHE A 76 -11.05 11.14 -2.37
CA PHE A 76 -10.35 12.41 -2.41
C PHE A 76 -9.06 12.27 -1.63
N GLY A 77 -7.95 12.76 -2.17
CA GLY A 77 -6.71 12.73 -1.43
C GLY A 77 -5.72 13.78 -1.88
N GLY A 78 -4.71 13.95 -1.05
CA GLY A 78 -3.61 14.87 -1.29
C GLY A 78 -2.32 14.30 -0.75
N ARG A 79 -1.23 14.60 -1.44
CA ARG A 79 0.12 14.18 -1.08
C ARG A 79 1.05 15.37 -1.11
N LEU A 80 1.85 15.51 -0.06
CA LEU A 80 2.88 16.52 0.06
C LEU A 80 4.21 15.80 0.24
N SER A 81 5.20 16.10 -0.60
CA SER A 81 6.49 15.40 -0.56
C SER A 81 7.67 16.32 -0.80
N LYS A 82 8.84 15.92 -0.30
CA LYS A 82 10.12 16.56 -0.56
C LYS A 82 11.15 15.48 -0.83
N ASP A 83 11.85 15.58 -1.97
CA ASP A 83 12.85 14.61 -2.36
C ASP A 83 14.04 14.59 -1.38
N PRO A 84 14.61 13.40 -1.09
CA PRO A 84 15.75 13.25 -0.20
C PRO A 84 17.01 13.93 -0.73
N LYS A 85 17.68 14.68 0.14
CA LYS A 85 18.97 15.34 -0.14
C LYS A 85 19.95 15.17 1.02
N PRO A 86 21.26 15.00 0.75
CA PRO A 86 22.25 14.92 1.81
C PRO A 86 22.23 16.15 2.73
N GLY A 87 22.18 15.90 4.03
CA GLY A 87 22.14 16.93 5.07
C GLY A 87 20.75 17.55 5.32
N GLU A 88 19.71 17.12 4.61
CA GLU A 88 18.36 17.68 4.72
C GLU A 88 17.33 16.66 5.21
N LEU A 89 16.29 17.18 5.87
CA LEU A 89 15.06 16.43 6.11
C LEU A 89 14.28 16.29 4.80
N ASP A 90 13.72 15.11 4.62
CA ASP A 90 12.81 14.74 3.56
C ASP A 90 11.52 14.18 4.17
N TYR A 91 10.42 14.27 3.43
CA TYR A 91 9.14 13.84 3.94
C TYR A 91 8.18 13.49 2.82
N GLU A 92 7.24 12.63 3.13
CA GLU A 92 6.08 12.37 2.31
C GLU A 92 4.87 12.15 3.22
N ILE A 93 3.81 12.91 2.98
CA ILE A 93 2.58 12.86 3.75
C ILE A 93 1.45 12.68 2.74
N GLU A 94 0.65 11.64 2.88
CA GLU A 94 -0.54 11.44 2.06
C GLU A 94 -1.76 11.20 2.95
N SER A 95 -2.84 11.91 2.64
CA SER A 95 -4.15 11.71 3.26
C SER A 95 -5.18 11.44 2.18
N ALA A 96 -6.00 10.40 2.38
CA ALA A 96 -7.12 10.09 1.51
C ALA A 96 -8.39 9.82 2.32
N TRP A 97 -9.53 10.21 1.76
CA TRP A 97 -10.87 9.96 2.29
C TRP A 97 -11.72 9.35 1.19
N GLN A 98 -12.46 8.31 1.54
CA GLN A 98 -13.37 7.60 0.66
C GLN A 98 -14.79 7.75 1.20
N ILE A 99 -15.70 8.13 0.32
CA ILE A 99 -17.13 8.22 0.61
C ILE A 99 -17.92 7.49 -0.47
N GLY A 100 -19.09 6.97 -0.13
CA GLY A 100 -20.00 6.37 -1.10
C GLY A 100 -20.78 5.22 -0.48
N THR A 101 -20.91 4.11 -1.20
CA THR A 101 -21.63 2.93 -0.72
C THR A 101 -20.96 1.62 -1.11
N ARG A 102 -21.16 0.61 -0.25
CA ARG A 102 -20.84 -0.80 -0.50
C ARG A 102 -22.12 -1.62 -0.42
N GLY A 103 -22.64 -2.02 -1.56
CA GLY A 103 -24.01 -2.54 -1.67
C GLY A 103 -25.02 -1.48 -1.19
N ASP A 104 -25.78 -1.84 -0.17
CA ASP A 104 -26.76 -0.97 0.49
C ASP A 104 -26.23 -0.28 1.76
N THR A 105 -24.93 -0.43 2.03
CA THR A 105 -24.25 0.09 3.23
C THR A 105 -23.56 1.42 2.89
N ASP A 106 -23.69 2.42 3.76
CA ASP A 106 -22.94 3.67 3.61
C ASP A 106 -21.45 3.42 3.84
N HIS A 107 -20.59 4.05 3.05
CA HIS A 107 -19.14 3.88 3.13
C HIS A 107 -18.46 5.19 3.51
N PHE A 108 -17.67 5.16 4.57
CA PHE A 108 -16.77 6.24 4.95
C PHE A 108 -15.45 5.66 5.48
N ALA A 109 -14.38 5.81 4.71
CA ALA A 109 -13.06 5.32 5.09
C ALA A 109 -11.98 6.37 4.89
N HIS A 110 -10.84 6.21 5.55
CA HIS A 110 -9.72 7.12 5.39
C HIS A 110 -8.37 6.42 5.52
N PHE A 111 -7.38 7.00 4.86
CA PHE A 111 -5.99 6.55 4.83
C PHE A 111 -5.06 7.71 5.14
N GLN A 112 -4.02 7.42 5.91
CA GLN A 112 -2.97 8.35 6.29
C GLN A 112 -1.63 7.65 6.12
N HIS A 113 -0.71 8.33 5.45
CA HIS A 113 0.66 7.90 5.24
C HIS A 113 1.61 8.99 5.66
N LEU A 114 2.70 8.61 6.34
CA LEU A 114 3.74 9.51 6.79
C LEU A 114 5.09 8.83 6.67
N ASP A 115 5.94 9.43 5.85
CA ASP A 115 7.35 9.13 5.71
C ASP A 115 8.15 10.35 6.15
N LEU A 116 9.06 10.18 7.10
CA LEU A 116 9.97 11.22 7.59
C LEU A 116 11.40 10.72 7.52
N GLY A 117 12.19 11.29 6.61
CA GLY A 117 13.55 10.86 6.33
C GLY A 117 14.60 11.92 6.64
N TYR A 118 15.80 11.45 6.98
CA TYR A 118 16.99 12.28 7.02
C TYR A 118 18.16 11.54 6.38
N THR A 119 18.79 12.16 5.38
CA THR A 119 19.98 11.61 4.73
C THR A 119 21.22 12.27 5.30
N PHE A 120 22.04 11.51 6.02
CA PHE A 120 23.27 12.04 6.61
C PHE A 120 24.35 12.26 5.56
N ASN A 121 25.14 13.32 5.74
CA ASN A 121 26.30 13.61 4.90
C ASN A 121 27.56 12.83 5.37
N PHE A 122 27.48 11.51 5.32
CA PHE A 122 28.55 10.58 5.70
C PHE A 122 28.87 9.61 4.55
N PRO A 123 30.01 8.88 4.60
CA PRO A 123 30.25 7.77 3.68
C PRO A 123 29.03 6.84 3.61
N TRP A 124 28.70 6.40 2.39
CA TRP A 124 27.52 5.60 2.06
C TRP A 124 26.17 6.33 2.13
N ALA A 125 26.16 7.63 2.47
CA ALA A 125 24.97 8.47 2.55
C ALA A 125 23.80 7.77 3.28
N PRO A 126 23.98 7.35 4.55
CA PRO A 126 22.94 6.64 5.26
C PRO A 126 21.68 7.51 5.35
N ARG A 127 20.53 6.93 5.03
CA ARG A 127 19.22 7.58 5.17
C ARG A 127 18.41 6.80 6.19
N LEU A 128 18.07 7.46 7.29
CA LEU A 128 17.12 6.94 8.26
C LEU A 128 15.73 7.46 7.90
N LEU A 129 14.76 6.57 7.80
CA LEU A 129 13.40 6.86 7.39
C LEU A 129 12.43 6.25 8.40
N PHE A 130 11.56 7.07 8.97
CA PHE A 130 10.43 6.62 9.76
C PHE A 130 9.21 6.52 8.84
N HIS A 131 8.46 5.43 8.96
CA HIS A 131 7.27 5.13 8.17
C HIS A 131 6.07 4.94 9.09
N TYR A 132 4.92 5.47 8.72
CA TYR A 132 3.66 5.21 9.40
C TYR A 132 2.53 5.17 8.38
N ASP A 133 1.78 4.07 8.40
CA ASP A 133 0.57 3.92 7.60
C ASP A 133 -0.62 3.60 8.52
N TYR A 134 -1.71 4.31 8.31
CA TYR A 134 -3.01 4.02 8.92
C TYR A 134 -4.08 3.96 7.84
N ALA A 135 -4.74 2.81 7.70
CA ALA A 135 -5.94 2.62 6.90
C ALA A 135 -7.07 2.23 7.85
N SER A 136 -8.20 2.93 7.76
CA SER A 136 -9.36 2.59 8.58
C SER A 136 -9.86 1.16 8.32
N GLY A 137 -10.41 0.56 9.38
CA GLY A 137 -11.13 -0.70 9.35
C GLY A 137 -12.56 -0.47 9.81
N ASP A 138 -13.44 -1.41 9.49
CA ASP A 138 -14.82 -1.46 9.96
C ASP A 138 -14.87 -1.64 11.49
N ARG A 139 -15.56 -0.75 12.19
CA ARG A 139 -15.63 -0.81 13.67
C ARG A 139 -16.65 -1.83 14.13
N GLN A 140 -17.71 -2.06 13.36
CA GLN A 140 -18.80 -2.95 13.71
C GLN A 140 -19.30 -3.70 12.47
N PRO A 141 -18.60 -4.76 12.06
CA PRO A 141 -18.97 -5.52 10.87
C PRO A 141 -20.42 -6.01 10.88
N GLY A 142 -21.14 -5.70 9.80
CA GLY A 142 -22.52 -6.13 9.58
C GLY A 142 -23.58 -5.13 10.07
N ASP A 143 -23.19 -3.93 10.50
CA ASP A 143 -24.11 -2.81 10.65
C ASP A 143 -24.37 -2.10 9.30
N SER A 144 -24.91 -0.88 9.34
CA SER A 144 -25.21 -0.09 8.14
C SER A 144 -24.07 0.82 7.68
N GLN A 145 -22.85 0.64 8.18
CA GLN A 145 -21.66 1.43 7.84
C GLN A 145 -20.48 0.52 7.46
N ASP A 146 -19.76 0.86 6.38
CA ASP A 146 -18.52 0.20 5.97
C ASP A 146 -17.37 1.22 6.10
N GLU A 147 -16.49 1.02 7.07
CA GLU A 147 -15.39 1.96 7.36
C GLU A 147 -14.00 1.42 6.97
N GLY A 148 -13.95 0.25 6.32
CA GLY A 148 -12.74 -0.38 5.81
C GLY A 148 -12.23 0.33 4.57
N PHE A 149 -11.02 0.91 4.62
CA PHE A 149 -10.44 1.58 3.46
C PHE A 149 -10.20 0.61 2.30
N ASP A 150 -10.58 1.00 1.09
CA ASP A 150 -10.38 0.23 -0.14
C ASP A 150 -9.26 0.86 -0.97
N THR A 151 -8.19 0.10 -1.18
CA THR A 151 -7.01 0.56 -1.95
C THR A 151 -7.30 0.82 -3.44
N LEU A 152 -8.51 0.55 -3.91
CA LEU A 152 -8.95 0.60 -5.30
C LEU A 152 -8.10 -0.32 -6.19
N PHE A 153 -7.07 0.26 -6.78
CA PHE A 153 -6.08 -0.41 -7.61
C PHE A 153 -4.70 -0.02 -7.09
N GLY A 154 -3.83 -0.99 -6.88
CA GLY A 154 -2.50 -0.69 -6.38
C GLY A 154 -1.56 -1.88 -6.41
N ALA A 155 -0.27 -1.59 -6.53
CA ALA A 155 0.78 -2.57 -6.38
C ALA A 155 1.00 -2.87 -4.89
N ARG A 156 1.27 -4.15 -4.59
CA ARG A 156 1.49 -4.63 -3.21
C ARG A 156 2.86 -4.27 -2.62
N ARG A 157 3.73 -3.69 -3.45
CA ARG A 157 5.18 -3.57 -3.18
C ARG A 157 5.60 -2.22 -2.60
N TRP A 158 4.94 -1.13 -2.97
CA TRP A 158 5.53 0.22 -2.89
C TRP A 158 6.23 0.52 -1.55
N GLU A 159 5.52 0.42 -0.44
CA GLU A 159 6.04 0.72 0.91
C GLU A 159 5.96 -0.45 1.89
N LEU A 160 4.97 -1.34 1.73
CA LEU A 160 4.64 -2.35 2.74
C LEU A 160 5.59 -3.56 2.69
N MET A 161 5.95 -4.01 1.48
CA MET A 161 6.54 -5.33 1.26
C MET A 161 7.63 -5.33 0.18
N PRO A 162 8.61 -6.24 0.24
CA PRO A 162 9.76 -6.20 -0.68
C PRO A 162 9.41 -6.58 -2.12
N THR A 163 8.35 -7.37 -2.32
CA THR A 163 7.92 -7.90 -3.63
C THR A 163 6.40 -7.89 -3.74
N GLY A 164 5.87 -8.03 -4.96
CA GLY A 164 4.43 -8.18 -5.17
C GLY A 164 3.87 -9.56 -4.77
N THR A 165 4.74 -10.55 -4.60
CA THR A 165 4.40 -11.96 -4.31
C THR A 165 4.27 -12.23 -2.81
N PHE A 166 5.07 -11.57 -1.97
CA PHE A 166 4.90 -11.56 -0.52
C PHE A 166 4.12 -10.32 -0.12
N GLY A 167 2.83 -10.47 0.20
CA GLY A 167 1.97 -9.34 0.54
C GLY A 167 0.80 -9.69 1.45
N PRO A 168 1.02 -10.14 2.70
CA PRO A 168 -0.03 -10.24 3.70
C PRO A 168 -0.67 -8.89 4.07
N PHE A 169 0.05 -7.78 3.91
CA PHE A 169 -0.42 -6.45 4.31
C PHE A 169 -0.94 -5.65 3.12
N PHE A 170 -2.08 -5.01 3.32
CA PHE A 170 -2.73 -4.11 2.38
C PHE A 170 -3.13 -2.84 3.14
N ARG A 171 -3.31 -1.72 2.44
CA ARG A 171 -3.78 -0.47 3.06
C ARG A 171 -5.28 -0.56 3.36
N THR A 172 -5.70 -1.52 4.18
CA THR A 172 -7.08 -1.71 4.64
C THR A 172 -7.00 -2.30 6.04
N ASN A 173 -7.78 -1.76 6.97
CA ASN A 173 -7.75 -2.16 8.39
C ASN A 173 -6.32 -2.31 8.94
N LEU A 174 -5.48 -1.29 8.76
CA LEU A 174 -4.05 -1.36 9.02
C LEU A 174 -3.60 -0.19 9.90
N ASN A 175 -2.79 -0.47 10.91
CA ASN A 175 -2.02 0.51 11.64
C ASN A 175 -0.59 -0.01 11.79
N SER A 176 0.38 0.70 11.20
CA SER A 176 1.73 0.18 11.13
C SER A 176 2.82 1.26 11.17
N PRO A 177 3.41 1.50 12.35
CA PRO A 177 4.66 2.24 12.47
C PRO A 177 5.88 1.36 12.14
N GLY A 178 6.93 1.97 11.62
CA GLY A 178 8.19 1.30 11.35
C GLY A 178 9.31 2.27 11.00
N TRP A 179 10.48 1.72 10.75
CA TRP A 179 11.62 2.48 10.28
C TRP A 179 12.44 1.68 9.27
N ARG A 180 13.22 2.40 8.48
CA ARG A 180 14.12 1.85 7.48
C ARG A 180 15.43 2.62 7.48
N LEU A 181 16.53 1.88 7.41
CA LEU A 181 17.87 2.41 7.18
C LEU A 181 18.30 2.00 5.78
N ILE A 182 18.71 2.97 4.96
CA ILE A 182 19.17 2.75 3.58
C ILE A 182 20.61 3.27 3.47
N VAL A 183 21.51 2.50 2.88
CA VAL A 183 22.91 2.86 2.65
C VAL A 183 23.34 2.52 1.23
N ASN A 184 24.30 3.27 0.71
CA ASN A 184 24.85 3.13 -0.64
C ASN A 184 26.36 2.86 -0.55
N PRO A 185 26.79 1.61 -0.27
CA PRO A 185 28.18 1.32 0.08
C PRO A 185 29.17 1.55 -1.07
N ALA A 186 28.71 1.41 -2.31
CA ALA A 186 29.47 1.64 -3.53
C ALA A 186 28.52 2.07 -4.66
N PRO A 187 29.04 2.66 -5.77
CA PRO A 187 28.22 2.96 -6.93
C PRO A 187 27.44 1.73 -7.42
N GLY A 188 26.13 1.91 -7.65
CA GLY A 188 25.24 0.84 -8.08
C GLY A 188 24.72 -0.09 -6.98
N TRP A 189 25.17 0.08 -5.73
CA TRP A 189 24.67 -0.69 -4.58
C TRP A 189 23.69 0.11 -3.73
N ILE A 190 22.57 -0.51 -3.38
CA ILE A 190 21.63 -0.01 -2.38
C ILE A 190 21.36 -1.15 -1.41
N VAL A 191 21.64 -0.94 -0.12
CA VAL A 191 21.38 -1.91 0.94
C VAL A 191 20.44 -1.29 1.95
N GLN A 192 19.42 -2.02 2.37
CA GLN A 192 18.46 -1.54 3.36
C GLN A 192 18.12 -2.58 4.41
N VAL A 193 17.84 -2.08 5.61
CA VAL A 193 17.22 -2.80 6.71
C VAL A 193 15.93 -2.09 7.07
N LYS A 194 14.83 -2.82 7.19
CA LYS A 194 13.54 -2.31 7.63
C LYS A 194 13.09 -3.11 8.84
N HIS A 195 12.54 -2.43 9.84
CA HIS A 195 11.78 -3.06 10.91
C HIS A 195 10.43 -2.36 11.00
N ARG A 196 9.36 -3.14 11.04
CA ARG A 196 8.01 -2.59 11.00
C ARG A 196 7.05 -3.42 11.83
N VAL A 197 6.17 -2.75 12.56
CA VAL A 197 5.20 -3.38 13.45
C VAL A 197 3.82 -3.28 12.82
N TRP A 198 3.03 -4.35 12.91
CA TRP A 198 1.78 -4.51 12.21
C TRP A 198 0.64 -4.70 13.20
N TYR A 199 -0.36 -3.83 13.11
CA TYR A 199 -1.61 -3.94 13.82
C TYR A 199 -2.79 -3.83 12.87
N LEU A 200 -3.90 -4.47 13.23
CA LEU A 200 -5.21 -4.12 12.70
C LEU A 200 -5.62 -2.76 13.28
N ALA A 201 -6.25 -1.92 12.45
CA ALA A 201 -6.84 -0.68 12.94
C ALA A 201 -8.05 -0.97 13.84
N GLN A 202 -8.86 -1.96 13.46
CA GLN A 202 -10.01 -2.48 14.19
C GLN A 202 -9.89 -4.00 14.33
N SER A 203 -10.05 -4.49 15.57
CA SER A 203 -9.85 -5.92 15.88
C SER A 203 -11.00 -6.84 15.42
N GLN A 204 -12.19 -6.27 15.17
CA GLN A 204 -13.36 -7.03 14.72
C GLN A 204 -13.41 -7.22 13.20
N ASP A 205 -12.72 -6.34 12.46
CA ASP A 205 -12.70 -6.34 11.01
C ASP A 205 -11.67 -7.33 10.44
N VAL A 206 -11.82 -7.62 9.17
CA VAL A 206 -11.04 -8.57 8.40
C VAL A 206 -9.58 -8.11 8.32
N PHE A 207 -8.66 -9.07 8.41
CA PHE A 207 -7.25 -8.86 8.10
C PHE A 207 -7.04 -8.80 6.57
N GLY A 208 -7.38 -7.65 5.99
CA GLY A 208 -7.24 -7.35 4.58
C GLY A 208 -7.68 -8.47 3.65
N ASN A 209 -6.89 -8.76 2.61
CA ASN A 209 -7.27 -9.78 1.62
C ASN A 209 -7.05 -11.24 2.08
N SER A 210 -6.60 -11.47 3.32
CA SER A 210 -6.48 -12.84 3.83
C SER A 210 -7.84 -13.48 4.10
N GLY A 211 -8.87 -12.65 4.33
CA GLY A 211 -10.20 -13.10 4.75
C GLY A 211 -10.27 -13.56 6.22
N LEU A 212 -9.16 -13.56 6.95
CA LEU A 212 -9.15 -13.92 8.37
C LEU A 212 -9.88 -12.83 9.17
N GLN A 213 -10.82 -13.24 10.02
CA GLN A 213 -11.62 -12.32 10.82
C GLN A 213 -11.98 -12.97 12.15
N ASP A 214 -11.92 -12.19 13.22
CA ASP A 214 -12.58 -12.51 14.49
C ASP A 214 -13.60 -11.41 14.81
N ALA A 215 -14.86 -11.65 14.50
CA ALA A 215 -15.94 -10.68 14.72
C ALA A 215 -16.14 -10.31 16.20
N THR A 216 -15.59 -11.08 17.15
CA THR A 216 -15.65 -10.75 18.58
C THR A 216 -14.54 -9.80 19.02
N GLY A 217 -13.49 -9.64 18.21
CA GLY A 217 -12.30 -8.85 18.52
C GLY A 217 -11.40 -9.43 19.61
N GLN A 218 -11.67 -10.64 20.11
CA GLN A 218 -10.93 -11.26 21.22
C GLN A 218 -9.51 -11.70 20.82
N ALA A 219 -9.28 -11.94 19.53
CA ALA A 219 -7.95 -12.17 18.98
C ALA A 219 -7.02 -10.95 19.17
N GLY A 220 -7.60 -9.76 19.39
CA GLY A 220 -6.89 -8.50 19.48
C GLY A 220 -6.49 -7.98 18.09
N ASN A 221 -5.51 -7.08 18.06
CA ASN A 221 -5.09 -6.40 16.83
C ASN A 221 -3.63 -6.63 16.44
N SER A 222 -2.83 -7.32 17.26
CA SER A 222 -1.39 -7.47 17.00
C SER A 222 -1.12 -8.54 15.95
N LEU A 223 -0.77 -8.10 14.74
CA LEU A 223 -0.32 -8.96 13.64
C LEU A 223 1.18 -9.29 13.75
N GLY A 224 1.91 -8.60 14.63
CA GLY A 224 3.31 -8.86 14.94
C GLY A 224 4.24 -7.82 14.34
N HIS A 225 5.46 -8.21 13.98
CA HIS A 225 6.43 -7.30 13.37
C HIS A 225 7.34 -8.05 12.39
N ASP A 226 7.87 -7.36 11.40
CA ASP A 226 8.83 -7.94 10.45
C ASP A 226 10.17 -7.22 10.48
N VAL A 227 11.22 -7.98 10.16
CA VAL A 227 12.53 -7.45 9.80
C VAL A 227 12.81 -7.84 8.36
N GLU A 228 13.13 -6.86 7.52
CA GLU A 228 13.49 -7.05 6.13
C GLU A 228 14.94 -6.60 5.90
N LEU A 229 15.70 -7.44 5.22
CA LEU A 229 17.01 -7.14 4.66
C LEU A 229 16.90 -7.18 3.15
N ARG A 230 17.41 -6.16 2.47
CA ARG A 230 17.42 -6.12 1.00
C ARG A 230 18.68 -5.49 0.46
N ALA A 231 19.21 -6.07 -0.61
CA ALA A 231 20.36 -5.58 -1.34
C ALA A 231 20.03 -5.52 -2.83
N GLN A 232 20.26 -4.37 -3.43
CA GLN A 232 20.14 -4.15 -4.87
C GLN A 232 21.51 -3.83 -5.43
N TRP A 233 21.78 -4.38 -6.61
CA TRP A 233 23.03 -4.18 -7.31
C TRP A 233 22.80 -4.00 -8.81
N ALA A 234 23.08 -2.80 -9.30
CA ALA A 234 23.15 -2.51 -10.72
C ALA A 234 24.55 -2.90 -11.24
N LEU A 235 24.64 -4.09 -11.83
CA LEU A 235 25.90 -4.61 -12.39
C LEU A 235 26.31 -3.85 -13.67
N SER A 236 25.33 -3.55 -14.53
CA SER A 236 25.55 -2.78 -15.76
C SER A 236 24.28 -2.02 -16.16
N ALA A 237 24.35 -1.22 -17.24
CA ALA A 237 23.18 -0.52 -17.77
C ALA A 237 22.03 -1.47 -18.20
N ASN A 238 22.37 -2.73 -18.48
CA ASN A 238 21.47 -3.75 -19.00
C ASN A 238 21.13 -4.83 -17.97
N MET A 239 21.72 -4.79 -16.76
CA MET A 239 21.59 -5.86 -15.79
C MET A 239 21.57 -5.36 -14.34
N ASP A 240 20.53 -5.75 -13.60
CA ASP A 240 20.41 -5.49 -12.17
C ASP A 240 19.86 -6.68 -11.38
N PHE A 241 20.29 -6.77 -10.12
CA PHE A 241 19.88 -7.77 -9.15
C PHE A 241 19.16 -7.10 -7.97
N ASP A 242 18.18 -7.79 -7.41
CA ASP A 242 17.44 -7.43 -6.21
C ASP A 242 17.25 -8.69 -5.37
N ILE A 243 17.87 -8.72 -4.20
CA ILE A 243 17.84 -9.85 -3.27
C ILE A 243 17.25 -9.34 -1.97
N GLY A 244 16.35 -10.10 -1.38
CA GLY A 244 15.85 -9.75 -0.06
C GLY A 244 15.34 -10.93 0.73
N TYR A 245 15.30 -10.70 2.04
CA TYR A 245 14.85 -11.63 3.05
C TYR A 245 13.97 -10.88 4.05
N VAL A 246 12.84 -11.49 4.42
CA VAL A 246 11.93 -10.99 5.44
C VAL A 246 11.67 -12.10 6.43
N HIS A 247 11.76 -11.77 7.71
CA HIS A 247 11.23 -12.61 8.78
C HIS A 247 10.08 -11.87 9.46
N TRP A 248 8.88 -12.43 9.35
CA TRP A 248 7.69 -11.91 10.01
C TRP A 248 7.41 -12.73 11.28
N PHE A 249 7.66 -12.10 12.42
CA PHE A 249 7.30 -12.58 13.73
C PHE A 249 5.79 -12.41 13.91
N LYS A 250 5.05 -13.52 14.01
CA LYS A 250 3.60 -13.50 14.11
C LYS A 250 3.17 -12.93 15.46
N GLY A 251 2.20 -12.02 15.41
CA GLY A 251 1.60 -11.46 16.61
C GLY A 251 0.50 -12.36 17.19
N SER A 252 0.09 -12.01 18.41
CA SER A 252 -0.92 -12.75 19.17
C SER A 252 -2.29 -12.90 18.50
N TYR A 253 -2.59 -12.13 17.45
CA TYR A 253 -3.80 -12.29 16.65
C TYR A 253 -3.90 -13.72 16.10
N PHE A 254 -2.81 -14.24 15.53
CA PHE A 254 -2.81 -15.55 14.88
C PHE A 254 -2.92 -16.73 15.86
N ASP A 255 -2.49 -16.54 17.11
CA ASP A 255 -2.63 -17.57 18.15
C ASP A 255 -4.03 -17.59 18.77
N ARG A 256 -4.76 -16.47 18.70
CA ARG A 256 -6.07 -16.29 19.34
C ARG A 256 -7.23 -16.29 18.36
N LEU A 257 -6.97 -16.40 17.07
CA LEU A 257 -8.00 -16.54 16.05
C LEU A 257 -8.90 -17.75 16.36
N PRO A 258 -10.23 -17.59 16.32
CA PRO A 258 -11.14 -18.71 16.51
C PRO A 258 -11.00 -19.70 15.35
N SER A 259 -11.24 -20.99 15.60
CA SER A 259 -11.14 -22.02 14.55
C SER A 259 -12.07 -21.78 13.37
N SER A 260 -13.19 -21.07 13.60
CA SER A 260 -14.12 -20.64 12.55
C SER A 260 -13.52 -19.64 11.56
N ALA A 261 -12.45 -18.93 11.93
CA ALA A 261 -11.76 -17.99 11.04
C ALA A 261 -10.94 -18.69 9.95
N GLY A 262 -10.75 -20.01 10.03
CA GLY A 262 -10.14 -20.79 8.95
C GLY A 262 -8.63 -20.57 8.78
N LEU A 263 -7.91 -20.18 9.84
CA LEU A 263 -6.45 -20.13 9.81
C LEU A 263 -5.88 -21.50 9.45
N SER A 264 -5.05 -21.57 8.41
CA SER A 264 -4.42 -22.82 7.99
C SER A 264 -3.49 -23.37 9.07
N LEU A 265 -3.29 -24.70 9.08
CA LEU A 265 -2.39 -25.34 10.03
C LEU A 265 -0.98 -24.74 9.93
N GLY A 266 -0.46 -24.26 11.05
CA GLY A 266 0.85 -23.59 11.11
C GLY A 266 0.84 -22.12 10.69
N GLY A 267 -0.31 -21.55 10.33
CA GLY A 267 -0.43 -20.13 9.94
C GLY A 267 -0.13 -19.12 11.06
N ASN A 268 -0.08 -19.60 12.32
CA ASN A 268 0.36 -18.85 13.49
C ASN A 268 1.88 -18.88 13.72
N LYS A 269 2.63 -19.67 12.94
CA LYS A 269 4.09 -19.69 13.01
C LYS A 269 4.69 -18.56 12.18
N ASP A 270 5.86 -18.13 12.61
CA ASP A 270 6.64 -17.09 11.94
C ASP A 270 6.86 -17.43 10.47
N THR A 271 6.94 -16.39 9.64
CA THR A 271 7.04 -16.53 8.20
C THR A 271 8.37 -16.00 7.70
N ASP A 272 9.14 -16.87 7.09
CA ASP A 272 10.35 -16.52 6.34
C ASP A 272 10.03 -16.37 4.86
N TYR A 273 10.44 -15.26 4.27
CA TYR A 273 10.34 -15.02 2.84
C TYR A 273 11.68 -14.59 2.28
N PHE A 274 12.18 -15.35 1.30
CA PHE A 274 13.41 -15.04 0.57
C PHE A 274 13.09 -14.90 -0.91
N TYR A 275 13.73 -13.94 -1.57
CA TYR A 275 13.63 -13.80 -3.02
C TYR A 275 14.95 -13.33 -3.63
N LEU A 276 15.11 -13.69 -4.90
CA LEU A 276 16.10 -13.14 -5.80
C LEU A 276 15.41 -12.79 -7.10
N GLN A 277 15.60 -11.56 -7.56
CA GLN A 277 15.13 -11.08 -8.84
C GLN A 277 16.31 -10.57 -9.64
N MET A 278 16.33 -10.93 -10.92
CA MET A 278 17.27 -10.43 -11.91
C MET A 278 16.48 -9.78 -13.04
N ARG A 279 16.92 -8.60 -13.48
CA ARG A 279 16.36 -7.93 -14.65
C ARG A 279 17.46 -7.78 -15.70
N VAL A 280 17.15 -8.23 -16.91
CA VAL A 280 18.01 -8.09 -18.09
C VAL A 280 17.25 -7.27 -19.14
N ARG A 281 17.91 -6.24 -19.67
CA ARG A 281 17.39 -5.44 -20.78
C ARG A 281 18.18 -5.77 -22.03
N VAL A 282 17.50 -6.36 -23.00
CA VAL A 282 18.04 -6.71 -24.32
C VAL A 282 17.71 -5.60 -25.30
#